data_AF-A0A448J7S9-F1
#
_entry.id   AF-A0A448J7S9-F1
#
_cell.length_a   1.000
_cell.length_b   1.000
_cell.length_c   1.000
_cell.angle_alpha   90.00
_cell.angle_beta   90.00
_cell.angle_gamma   90.00
#
_symmetry.space_group_name_H-M   'P 1'
#
loop_
_entity.id
_entity.type
_entity.pdbx_description
1 polymer ?
#
loop_
_entity_poly.entity_id
_entity_poly.type
_entity_poly.pdbx_seq_one_letter_code
_entity_poly.pdbx_strand_id
1 'polypeptide(L)'
;MFGNRILSQGNRIVESIQDNQTEKTYKVQVIDLCEFIENEILTQHKRIYFLKLDIEGMEFEIMKKIIDKKIYKKIDYIACETHEYMFDDSEKKIGELKQLINKCNIQNILLDWI
;
A
#
# COMPACT_ATOMS: atom_id res chain seq x y z
N MET A 1 -26.51 -16.04 6.34
CA MET A 1 -25.69 -17.26 6.22
C MET A 1 -24.72 -17.06 5.05
N PHE A 2 -23.46 -16.78 5.35
CA PHE A 2 -22.37 -16.59 4.36
C PHE A 2 -21.52 -17.86 4.18
N GLY A 3 -22.04 -19.03 4.58
CA GLY A 3 -21.26 -20.26 4.83
C GLY A 3 -20.57 -20.94 3.64
N ASN A 4 -20.48 -20.29 2.48
CA ASN A 4 -19.75 -20.80 1.31
C ASN A 4 -18.99 -19.68 0.54
N ARG A 5 -18.83 -18.48 1.10
CA ARG A 5 -18.00 -17.44 0.48
C ARG A 5 -16.59 -17.54 1.03
N ILE A 6 -15.64 -17.74 0.13
CA ILE A 6 -14.24 -17.50 0.37
C ILE A 6 -14.09 -16.00 0.64
N LEU A 7 -13.67 -15.62 1.85
CA LEU A 7 -13.52 -14.25 2.30
C LEU A 7 -12.04 -13.94 2.49
N SER A 8 -11.56 -12.90 1.79
CA SER A 8 -10.19 -12.43 1.97
C SER A 8 -10.05 -11.67 3.28
N GLN A 9 -9.03 -11.99 4.08
CA GLN A 9 -8.65 -11.27 5.30
C GLN A 9 -7.14 -10.98 5.22
N GLY A 10 -6.78 -9.71 5.02
CA GLY A 10 -5.42 -9.29 4.69
C GLY A 10 -4.83 -10.10 3.53
N ASN A 11 -3.71 -10.77 3.77
CA ASN A 11 -3.03 -11.63 2.79
C ASN A 11 -3.62 -13.07 2.68
N ARG A 12 -4.78 -13.35 3.28
CA ARG A 12 -5.38 -14.70 3.36
C ARG A 12 -6.70 -14.76 2.62
N ILE A 13 -7.02 -15.97 2.16
CA ILE A 13 -8.26 -16.31 1.45
C ILE A 13 -9.33 -16.87 2.42
N VAL A 14 -8.97 -17.14 3.68
CA VAL A 14 -9.84 -17.70 4.73
C VAL A 14 -9.57 -17.03 6.09
N GLU A 15 -10.59 -16.96 6.95
CA GLU A 15 -10.61 -16.29 8.28
C GLU A 15 -9.77 -16.98 9.39
N SER A 16 -8.91 -17.93 9.07
CA SER A 16 -8.30 -18.84 10.06
C SER A 16 -6.92 -18.41 10.57
N ILE A 17 -6.64 -18.77 11.82
CA ILE A 17 -5.33 -18.69 12.48
C ILE A 17 -4.30 -19.49 11.66
N GLN A 18 -3.06 -19.02 11.58
CA GLN A 18 -1.98 -19.77 10.94
C GLN A 18 -1.69 -21.05 11.74
N ASP A 19 -2.03 -22.18 11.15
CA ASP A 19 -1.82 -23.53 11.67
C ASP A 19 -1.43 -24.47 10.53
N ASN A 20 -1.08 -25.71 10.87
CA ASN A 20 -0.66 -26.72 9.89
C ASN A 20 -1.78 -27.10 8.88
N GLN A 21 -3.03 -26.65 9.09
CA GLN A 21 -4.16 -26.93 8.20
C GLN A 21 -4.40 -25.79 7.17
N THR A 22 -3.81 -24.62 7.42
CA THR A 22 -3.98 -23.38 6.63
C THR A 22 -2.70 -22.99 5.88
N GLU A 23 -1.70 -23.88 5.85
CA GLU A 23 -0.39 -23.75 5.19
C GLU A 23 -0.42 -23.66 3.65
N LYS A 24 -1.60 -23.74 3.01
CA LYS A 24 -1.67 -23.65 1.55
C LYS A 24 -1.38 -22.23 1.09
N THR A 25 -0.13 -22.03 0.69
CA THR A 25 0.33 -20.79 0.04
C THR A 25 0.16 -20.91 -1.47
N TYR A 26 -0.18 -19.78 -2.10
CA TYR A 26 -0.25 -19.66 -3.56
C TYR A 26 0.76 -18.63 -4.01
N LYS A 27 1.59 -19.00 -4.98
CA LYS A 27 2.43 -18.01 -5.67
C LYS A 27 1.55 -17.23 -6.63
N VAL A 28 1.54 -15.91 -6.46
CA VAL A 28 0.84 -14.99 -7.35
C VAL A 28 1.85 -14.12 -8.07
N GLN A 29 1.46 -13.63 -9.25
CA GLN A 29 2.25 -12.61 -9.94
C GLN A 29 2.08 -11.29 -9.18
N VAL A 30 3.18 -10.57 -9.03
CA VAL A 30 3.20 -9.22 -8.45
C VAL A 30 3.53 -8.22 -9.54
N ILE A 31 3.05 -6.99 -9.37
CA ILE A 31 3.38 -5.86 -10.22
C ILE A 31 4.06 -4.78 -9.40
N ASP A 32 4.84 -3.93 -10.06
CA ASP A 32 5.30 -2.68 -9.46
C ASP A 32 4.23 -1.60 -9.65
N LEU A 33 3.59 -1.19 -8.55
CA LEU A 33 2.51 -0.21 -8.60
C LEU A 33 2.95 1.12 -9.23
N CYS A 34 4.18 1.58 -8.95
CA CYS A 34 4.68 2.85 -9.48
C CYS A 34 4.88 2.77 -11.00
N GLU A 35 5.46 1.67 -11.50
CA GLU A 35 5.61 1.46 -12.95
C GLU A 35 4.26 1.30 -13.64
N PHE A 36 3.31 0.60 -13.02
CA PHE A 36 1.96 0.46 -13.55
C PHE A 36 1.25 1.83 -13.65
N ILE A 37 1.36 2.68 -12.62
CA ILE A 37 0.81 4.03 -12.64
C ILE A 37 1.43 4.85 -13.78
N GLU A 38 2.76 4.84 -13.91
CA GLU A 38 3.46 5.65 -14.91
C GLU A 38 3.19 5.18 -16.35
N ASN A 39 3.26 3.87 -16.59
CA ASN A 39 3.25 3.29 -17.94
C ASN A 39 1.85 2.97 -18.45
N GLU A 40 0.90 2.65 -17.56
CA GLU A 40 -0.45 2.20 -17.97
C GLU A 40 -1.52 3.25 -17.65
N ILE A 41 -1.48 3.88 -16.47
CA ILE A 41 -2.53 4.81 -16.04
C ILE A 41 -2.28 6.22 -16.56
N LEU A 42 -1.08 6.76 -16.33
CA LEU A 42 -0.75 8.14 -16.66
C LEU A 42 -0.48 8.37 -18.16
N THR A 43 -0.32 7.31 -18.94
CA THR A 43 -0.27 7.36 -20.41
C THR A 43 -1.66 7.63 -21.01
N GLN A 44 -2.72 7.20 -20.34
CA GLN A 44 -4.11 7.33 -20.79
C GLN A 44 -4.85 8.48 -20.09
N HIS A 45 -4.46 8.79 -18.85
CA HIS A 45 -5.11 9.78 -18.00
C HIS A 45 -4.11 10.79 -17.46
N LYS A 46 -4.45 12.08 -17.49
CA LYS A 46 -3.52 13.14 -17.05
C LYS A 46 -3.29 13.18 -15.54
N ARG A 47 -4.20 12.59 -14.76
CA ARG A 47 -4.28 12.73 -13.30
C ARG A 47 -5.13 11.61 -12.70
N ILE A 48 -4.78 11.17 -11.49
CA ILE A 48 -5.55 10.27 -10.63
C ILE A 48 -6.19 11.12 -9.54
N TYR A 49 -7.47 10.96 -9.28
CA TYR A 49 -8.13 11.72 -8.20
C TYR A 49 -7.76 11.16 -6.82
N PHE A 50 -7.88 9.84 -6.63
CA PHE A 50 -7.68 9.22 -5.33
C PHE A 50 -6.94 7.89 -5.47
N LEU A 51 -5.93 7.67 -4.61
CA LEU A 51 -5.23 6.40 -4.44
C LEU A 51 -5.39 5.94 -2.98
N LYS A 52 -6.02 4.78 -2.78
CA LYS A 52 -6.00 4.06 -1.49
C LYS A 52 -4.94 2.97 -1.54
N LEU A 53 -4.12 2.88 -0.51
CA LEU A 53 -3.11 1.85 -0.33
C LEU A 53 -3.33 1.11 0.99
N ASP A 54 -3.47 -0.20 0.89
CA ASP A 54 -3.78 -1.16 1.96
C ASP A 54 -3.39 -2.54 1.39
N ILE A 55 -2.13 -2.93 1.60
CA ILE A 55 -1.46 -4.05 0.89
C ILE A 55 -0.60 -4.94 1.79
N GLU A 56 -0.73 -4.77 3.11
CA GLU A 56 -0.23 -5.68 4.15
C GLU A 56 1.30 -5.92 4.09
N GLY A 57 2.09 -4.84 4.13
CA GLY A 57 3.53 -4.92 4.41
C GLY A 57 4.48 -4.41 3.33
N MET A 58 4.00 -3.67 2.33
CA MET A 58 4.86 -3.01 1.32
C MET A 58 4.66 -1.50 1.20
N GLU A 59 3.89 -0.91 2.10
CA GLU A 59 3.47 0.49 2.04
C GLU A 59 4.63 1.46 2.11
N PHE A 60 5.58 1.25 3.04
CA PHE A 60 6.73 2.13 3.18
C PHE A 60 7.58 2.21 1.91
N GLU A 61 7.85 1.08 1.25
CA GLU A 61 8.67 1.06 0.03
C GLU A 61 7.93 1.69 -1.16
N ILE A 62 6.64 1.41 -1.31
CA ILE A 62 5.82 2.04 -2.34
C ILE A 62 5.72 3.56 -2.11
N MET A 63 5.46 4.00 -0.89
CA MET A 63 5.33 5.43 -0.58
C MET A 63 6.64 6.18 -0.79
N LYS A 64 7.79 5.60 -0.40
CA LYS A 64 9.12 6.14 -0.74
C LYS A 64 9.29 6.27 -2.25
N LYS A 65 8.96 5.22 -3.02
CA LYS A 65 9.06 5.22 -4.48
C LYS A 65 8.11 6.25 -5.15
N ILE A 66 6.88 6.41 -4.65
CA ILE A 66 5.91 7.43 -5.10
C ILE A 66 6.49 8.84 -4.91
N ILE A 67 7.13 9.10 -3.76
CA ILE A 67 7.72 10.40 -3.45
C ILE A 67 8.96 10.66 -4.32
N ASP A 68 9.87 9.69 -4.42
CA ASP A 68 11.11 9.79 -5.19
C ASP A 68 10.84 10.04 -6.68
N LYS A 69 9.90 9.30 -7.25
CA LYS A 69 9.45 9.48 -8.64
C LYS A 69 8.53 10.67 -8.85
N LYS A 70 8.14 11.38 -7.77
CA LYS A 70 7.20 12.51 -7.79
C LYS A 70 5.83 12.17 -8.37
N ILE A 71 5.42 10.90 -8.30
CA ILE A 71 4.10 10.42 -8.77
C ILE A 71 2.97 11.10 -8.00
N TYR A 72 3.18 11.43 -6.72
CA TYR A 72 2.20 12.17 -5.89
C TYR A 72 1.76 13.50 -6.51
N LYS A 73 2.53 14.12 -7.42
CA LYS A 73 2.13 15.35 -8.12
C LYS A 73 1.01 15.15 -9.13
N LYS A 74 0.73 13.89 -9.50
CA LYS A 74 -0.30 13.48 -10.45
C LYS A 74 -1.48 12.79 -9.74
N ILE A 75 -1.51 12.79 -8.42
CA ILE A 75 -2.58 12.21 -7.61
C ILE A 75 -3.16 13.32 -6.73
N ASP A 76 -4.48 13.54 -6.70
CA ASP A 76 -5.05 14.58 -5.83
C ASP A 76 -4.99 14.22 -4.36
N TYR A 77 -5.18 12.94 -4.05
CA TYR A 77 -5.23 12.42 -2.67
C TYR A 77 -4.70 11.00 -2.59
N ILE A 78 -3.85 10.75 -1.61
CA ILE A 78 -3.31 9.42 -1.29
C ILE A 78 -3.66 9.11 0.16
N ALA A 79 -4.36 8.00 0.39
CA ALA A 79 -4.59 7.43 1.72
C ALA A 79 -3.83 6.11 1.82
N CYS A 80 -3.04 5.94 2.87
CA CYS A 80 -2.18 4.78 3.05
C CYS A 80 -2.32 4.23 4.47
N GLU A 81 -2.77 2.99 4.60
CA GLU A 81 -2.72 2.22 5.85
C GLU A 81 -1.34 1.57 5.98
N THR A 82 -0.53 2.03 6.92
CA THR A 82 0.91 1.71 6.95
C THR A 82 1.25 0.33 7.52
N HIS A 83 0.27 -0.39 8.09
CA HIS A 83 0.46 -1.70 8.73
C HIS A 83 1.71 -1.77 9.63
N GLU A 84 1.96 -0.69 10.39
CA GLU A 84 3.19 -0.49 11.18
C GLU A 84 3.51 -1.66 12.11
N TYR A 85 2.50 -2.33 12.65
CA TYR A 85 2.63 -3.48 13.55
C TYR A 85 3.37 -4.68 12.93
N MET A 86 3.52 -4.73 11.61
CA MET A 86 4.22 -5.81 10.91
C MET A 86 5.75 -5.67 10.92
N PHE A 87 6.29 -4.52 11.39
CA PHE A 87 7.72 -4.23 11.32
C PHE A 87 8.31 -3.96 12.70
N ASP A 88 9.41 -4.64 13.02
CA ASP A 88 10.17 -4.40 14.25
C ASP A 88 10.78 -2.97 14.30
N ASP A 89 11.06 -2.37 13.14
CA ASP A 89 11.63 -1.02 13.00
C ASP A 89 10.60 0.04 12.55
N SER A 90 9.32 -0.20 12.83
CA SER A 90 8.19 0.65 12.41
C SER A 90 8.35 2.13 12.77
N GLU A 91 8.75 2.46 14.00
CA GLU A 91 8.98 3.84 14.44
C GLU A 91 10.00 4.58 13.55
N LYS A 92 11.05 3.88 13.14
CA LYS A 92 12.06 4.44 12.24
C LYS A 92 11.48 4.65 10.85
N LYS A 93 10.79 3.64 10.29
CA LYS A 93 10.18 3.70 8.94
C LYS A 93 9.15 4.82 8.83
N ILE A 94 8.25 4.95 9.82
CA ILE A 94 7.25 6.02 9.84
C ILE A 94 7.88 7.39 10.04
N GLY A 95 8.92 7.48 10.89
CA GLY A 95 9.70 8.70 11.09
C GLY A 95 10.36 9.18 9.80
N GLU A 96 11.04 8.28 9.09
CA GLU A 96 11.66 8.57 7.79
C GLU A 96 10.63 9.02 6.75
N LEU A 97 9.48 8.35 6.66
CA LEU A 97 8.43 8.70 5.71
C LEU A 97 7.83 10.09 6.02
N LYS A 98 7.51 10.37 7.29
CA LYS A 98 7.01 11.68 7.73
C LYS A 98 8.03 12.79 7.48
N GLN A 99 9.31 12.54 7.74
CA GLN A 99 10.38 13.48 7.41
C GLN A 99 10.47 13.76 5.91
N LEU A 100 10.33 12.74 5.07
CA LEU A 100 10.38 12.87 3.62
C LEU A 100 9.18 13.69 3.09
N ILE A 101 7.97 13.40 3.57
CA ILE A 101 6.75 14.17 3.26
C ILE A 101 6.91 15.64 3.62
N ASN A 102 7.40 15.93 4.84
CA ASN A 102 7.63 17.29 5.32
C ASN A 102 8.71 18.01 4.50
N LYS A 103 9.85 17.35 4.23
CA LYS A 103 10.96 17.90 3.45
C LYS A 103 10.53 18.27 2.02
N CYS A 104 9.64 17.48 1.43
CA CYS A 104 9.10 17.73 0.09
C CYS A 104 7.85 18.63 0.08
N ASN A 105 7.38 19.09 1.25
CA ASN A 105 6.16 19.88 1.43
C ASN A 105 4.93 19.24 0.75
N ILE A 106 4.74 17.94 0.95
CA ILE A 106 3.67 17.16 0.33
C ILE A 106 2.40 17.28 1.18
N GLN A 107 1.29 17.69 0.57
CA GLN A 107 0.04 18.04 1.27
C GLN A 107 -1.11 17.07 0.99
N ASN A 108 -0.89 16.07 0.12
CA ASN A 108 -1.91 15.17 -0.39
C ASN A 108 -1.70 13.70 0.03
N ILE A 109 -0.99 13.46 1.13
CA ILE A 109 -0.78 12.11 1.69
C ILE A 109 -1.37 12.08 3.10
N LEU A 110 -2.29 11.15 3.33
CA LEU A 110 -2.85 10.80 4.63
C LEU A 110 -2.31 9.44 5.05
N LEU A 111 -1.55 9.41 6.16
CA LEU A 111 -1.00 8.18 6.75
C LEU A 111 -1.84 7.64 7.91
N ASP A 112 -2.75 8.44 8.46
CA ASP A 112 -3.59 8.07 9.62
C ASP A 112 -4.88 7.35 9.20
N TRP A 113 -4.82 6.54 8.14
CA TRP A 113 -5.94 5.70 7.71
C TRP A 113 -5.89 4.37 8.48
N ILE A 114 -6.78 4.21 9.46
CA ILE A 114 -6.96 3.03 10.34
C ILE A 114 -8.45 2.70 10.39
#